data_AF-A0A1Z5AWX6-F1
#
_entry.id   AF-A0A1Z5AWX6-F1
#
_cell.length_a   1.000
_cell.length_b   1.000
_cell.length_c   1.000
_cell.angle_alpha   90.00
_cell.angle_beta   90.00
_cell.angle_gamma   90.00
#
_symmetry.space_group_name_H-M   'P 1'
#
loop_
_entity.id
_entity.type
_entity.pdbx_description
1 polymer ?
#
loop_
_entity_poly.entity_id
_entity_poly.type
_entity_poly.pdbx_seq_one_letter_code
_entity_poly.pdbx_strand_id
1 'polypeptide(L)' 'MVDQMVLSTQKWLNKTYKNVQGFGSVPENGKTGWPTIYGLIRGFQHECGITELSDNFGPTTQKKLMIYCLN' A
#
# COMPACT_ATOMS: atom_id res chain seq x y z
N MET A 1 -13.38 10.03 -16.27
CA MET A 1 -14.35 9.49 -15.30
C MET A 1 -13.62 9.15 -14.01
N VAL A 2 -14.28 9.29 -12.86
CA VAL A 2 -13.73 9.02 -11.51
C VAL A 2 -14.48 7.83 -10.94
N ASP A 3 -13.76 6.82 -10.46
CA ASP A 3 -14.31 5.74 -9.67
C ASP A 3 -14.28 6.13 -8.18
N GLN A 4 -15.45 6.14 -7.55
CA GLN A 4 -15.61 6.60 -6.17
C GLN A 4 -14.97 5.66 -5.15
N MET A 5 -14.93 4.35 -5.44
CA MET A 5 -14.32 3.37 -4.54
C MET A 5 -12.81 3.44 -4.64
N VAL A 6 -12.27 3.67 -5.84
CA VAL A 6 -10.83 3.95 -6.02
C VAL A 6 -10.44 5.23 -5.29
N LEU A 7 -11.22 6.31 -5.42
CA LEU A 7 -10.94 7.57 -4.72
C LEU A 7 -10.95 7.38 -3.19
N SER A 8 -11.90 6.61 -2.68
CA SER A 8 -12.00 6.29 -1.26
C SER A 8 -10.78 5.51 -0.77
N THR A 9 -10.31 4.52 -1.54
CA THR A 9 -9.09 3.76 -1.24
C THR A 9 -7.86 4.65 -1.26
N GLN A 10 -7.70 5.53 -2.25
CA GLN A 10 -6.57 6.47 -2.35
C GLN A 10 -6.49 7.41 -1.13
N LYS A 11 -7.64 7.96 -0.73
CA LYS A 11 -7.77 8.79 0.48
C LYS A 11 -7.42 8.02 1.75
N TRP A 12 -7.93 6.80 1.87
CA TRP A 12 -7.64 5.95 3.01
C TRP A 12 -6.14 5.63 3.10
N LEU A 13 -5.51 5.25 1.99
CA LEU A 13 -4.08 4.99 1.90
C LEU A 13 -3.25 6.18 2.42
N ASN A 14 -3.53 7.40 1.91
CA ASN A 14 -2.84 8.59 2.36
C ASN A 14 -3.12 8.91 3.83
N LYS A 15 -4.36 8.76 4.30
CA LYS A 15 -4.70 9.03 5.70
C LYS A 15 -3.99 8.08 6.66
N THR A 16 -3.98 6.79 6.34
CA THR A 16 -3.47 5.71 7.20
C THR A 16 -1.94 5.69 7.22
N TYR A 17 -1.30 5.81 6.06
CA TYR A 17 0.14 5.55 5.93
C TYR A 17 1.00 6.79 5.67
N LYS A 18 0.45 8.02 5.63
CA LYS A 18 1.24 9.26 5.39
C LYS A 18 2.47 9.42 6.31
N ASN A 19 2.41 8.88 7.51
CA ASN A 19 3.47 9.00 8.51
C ASN A 19 4.42 7.78 8.52
N VAL A 20 4.18 6.78 7.66
CA VAL A 20 5.03 5.61 7.54
C VAL A 20 6.21 5.95 6.63
N GLN A 21 7.41 5.82 7.18
CA GLN A 21 8.65 6.03 6.43
C GLN A 21 8.69 5.09 5.21
N GLY A 22 8.97 5.66 4.03
CA GLY A 22 9.02 4.92 2.77
C GLY A 22 7.67 4.73 2.06
N PHE A 23 6.54 5.09 2.68
CA PHE A 23 5.22 4.97 2.03
C PHE A 23 5.00 6.03 0.94
N GLY A 24 5.34 7.29 1.22
CA GLY A 24 5.10 8.40 0.30
C GLY A 24 3.62 8.80 0.22
N SER A 25 3.06 8.86 -1.00
CA SER A 25 1.67 9.27 -1.24
C SER A 25 1.09 8.61 -2.48
N VAL A 26 -0.24 8.54 -2.56
CA VAL A 26 -1.00 8.08 -3.73
C VAL A 26 -1.86 9.24 -4.27
N PRO A 27 -1.97 9.45 -5.60
CA PRO A 27 -2.88 10.45 -6.16
C PRO A 27 -4.34 10.16 -5.81
N GLU A 28 -5.10 11.15 -5.35
CA GLU A 28 -6.53 11.03 -5.00
C GLU A 28 -7.44 11.51 -6.14
N ASN A 29 -7.42 10.78 -7.26
CA ASN A 29 -8.12 11.17 -8.48
C ASN A 29 -9.20 10.17 -8.93
N GLY A 30 -9.40 9.10 -8.16
CA GLY A 30 -10.32 7.99 -8.46
C GLY A 30 -10.02 7.27 -9.78
N LYS A 31 -8.79 7.38 -10.28
CA LYS A 31 -8.32 6.60 -11.43
C LYS A 31 -7.58 5.36 -10.94
N THR A 32 -7.96 4.21 -11.46
CA THR A 32 -7.19 2.97 -11.27
C THR A 32 -5.80 3.12 -11.90
N GLY A 33 -4.83 2.39 -11.37
CA GLY A 33 -3.48 2.36 -11.93
C GLY A 33 -2.42 2.03 -10.90
N TRP A 34 -1.20 1.89 -11.42
CA TRP A 34 0.00 1.51 -10.67
C TRP A 34 0.25 2.31 -9.38
N PRO A 35 0.07 3.65 -9.33
CA PRO A 35 0.29 4.38 -8.09
C PRO A 35 -0.56 3.90 -6.91
N THR A 36 -1.82 3.51 -7.18
CA THR A 36 -2.71 2.97 -6.14
C THR A 36 -2.26 1.58 -5.71
N ILE A 37 -1.84 0.74 -6.66
CA ILE A 37 -1.32 -0.60 -6.38
C ILE A 37 -0.03 -0.54 -5.56
N TYR A 38 0.90 0.36 -5.89
CA TYR A 38 2.13 0.55 -5.11
C TYR A 38 1.86 1.06 -3.71
N GLY A 39 0.87 1.94 -3.52
CA GLY A 39 0.39 2.31 -2.19
C GLY A 39 -0.13 1.11 -1.41
N LEU A 40 -0.94 0.24 -2.02
CA LEU A 40 -1.45 -0.96 -1.38
C LEU A 40 -0.33 -1.94 -1.00
N ILE A 41 0.66 -2.17 -1.88
CA ILE A 41 1.79 -3.06 -1.61
C ILE A 41 2.62 -2.53 -0.44
N ARG A 42 2.97 -1.24 -0.43
CA ARG A 42 3.78 -0.63 0.64
C ARG A 42 3.02 -0.59 1.97
N GLY A 43 1.73 -0.28 1.95
CA GLY A 43 0.88 -0.37 3.14
C GLY A 43 0.85 -1.80 3.69
N PHE A 44 0.61 -2.80 2.83
CA PHE A 44 0.64 -4.20 3.23
C PHE A 44 2.00 -4.65 3.80
N GLN A 45 3.10 -4.25 3.17
CA GLN A 45 4.45 -4.51 3.68
C GLN A 45 4.67 -3.93 5.08
N HIS A 46 4.17 -2.71 5.34
CA HIS A 46 4.21 -2.10 6.67
C HIS A 46 3.45 -2.91 7.71
N GLU A 47 2.23 -3.35 7.39
CA GLU A 47 1.42 -4.21 8.29
C GLU A 47 2.13 -5.53 8.60
N CYS A 48 2.92 -6.07 7.67
CA CYS A 48 3.76 -7.25 7.90
C CYS A 48 5.12 -6.95 8.57
N GLY A 49 5.32 -5.74 9.08
CA GLY A 49 6.52 -5.33 9.82
C GLY A 49 7.77 -5.18 8.96
N ILE A 50 7.62 -4.96 7.64
CA ILE A 50 8.74 -4.60 6.76
C ILE A 50 8.94 -3.08 6.84
N THR A 51 10.16 -2.64 7.10
CA THR A 51 10.51 -1.21 7.21
C THR A 51 11.07 -0.63 5.91
N GLU A 52 11.80 -1.43 5.14
CA GLU A 52 12.28 -1.07 3.80
C GLU A 52 11.21 -1.40 2.76
N LEU A 53 10.26 -0.48 2.60
CA LEU A 53 9.13 -0.63 1.69
C LEU A 53 9.56 -0.54 0.22
N SER A 54 8.86 -1.27 -0.65
CA SER A 54 9.10 -1.23 -2.11
C SER A 54 7.80 -1.42 -2.89
N ASP A 55 7.82 -1.04 -4.16
CA ASP A 55 6.65 -1.15 -5.05
C ASP A 55 6.39 -2.60 -5.53
N ASN A 56 7.23 -3.56 -5.09
CA ASN A 56 7.20 -4.94 -5.53
C ASN A 56 6.71 -5.89 -4.44
N PHE A 57 5.84 -6.80 -4.82
CA PHE A 57 5.50 -7.98 -4.01
C PHE A 57 6.48 -9.12 -4.30
N GLY A 58 7.65 -9.09 -3.66
CA GLY A 58 8.72 -10.07 -3.87
C GLY A 58 8.78 -11.20 -2.84
N PRO A 59 9.83 -12.06 -2.90
CA PRO A 59 10.01 -13.20 -1.98
C PRO A 59 10.00 -12.80 -0.49
N THR A 60 10.55 -11.64 -0.15
CA THR A 60 10.54 -11.12 1.23
C THR A 60 9.12 -10.84 1.73
N THR A 61 8.30 -10.17 0.91
CA THR A 61 6.91 -9.87 1.23
C THR A 61 6.10 -11.17 1.38
N GLN A 62 6.28 -12.13 0.47
CA GLN A 62 5.65 -13.45 0.54
C GLN A 62 6.00 -14.21 1.83
N LYS A 63 7.29 -14.25 2.19
CA LYS A 63 7.74 -14.91 3.42
C LYS A 63 7.16 -14.26 4.67
N LYS A 64 7.11 -12.92 4.72
CA LYS A 64 6.54 -12.18 5.85
C LYS A 64 5.04 -12.38 5.98
N LEU A 65 4.30 -12.42 4.86
CA LEU A 65 2.87 -12.75 4.83
C LEU A 65 2.60 -14.07 5.55
N MET A 66 3.35 -15.13 5.21
CA MET A 66 3.14 -16.49 5.76
C MET A 66 3.47 -16.62 7.25
N ILE A 67 4.38 -15.79 7.78
CA ILE A 67 4.88 -15.94 9.15
C ILE A 67 4.19 -14.99 10.12
N TYR A 68 3.78 -13.80 9.68
CA TYR A 68 3.36 -12.71 10.59
C TYR A 68 1.96 -12.14 10.31
N CYS A 69 1.43 -12.24 9.09
CA CYS A 69 0.19 -11.56 8.71
C CYS A 69 -1.05 -12.47 8.59
N LEU A 70 -0.88 -13.78 8.68
CA LEU A 70 -1.98 -14.77 8.57
C LEU A 70 -2.21 -15.58 9.86
N ASN A 71 -1.63 -15.14 10.97
CA ASN A 71 -1.88 -15.69 12.32
C ASN A 71 -2.79 -14.74 13.09
#